data_AF-A0A7S1CKT8-F1
#
_entry.id   AF-A0A7S1CKT8-F1
#
_cell.length_a   1.000
_cell.length_b   1.000
_cell.length_c   1.000
_cell.angle_alpha   90.00
_cell.angle_beta   90.00
_cell.angle_gamma   90.00
#
_symmetry.space_group_name_H-M   'P 1'
#
loop_
_entity.id
_entity.type
_entity.pdbx_description
1 polymer ?
#
loop_
_entity_poly.entity_id
_entity_poly.type
_entity_poly.pdbx_seq_one_letter_code
_entity_poly.pdbx_strand_id
1 'polypeptide(L)'
;GRRGGGGDAAEAVANGGRKAAQNGHGAANGAAGASASKAAVPSAKPASGGGWASSPVLEVLPYAVALWAAAATLWYQGWDLRPQQVSANKPYADFESFFPFYMTEHAVENNRRMHLVGTTLVVLLTLREPALILAASMGASVGYCLTPLLMGLDTGAVEGLAMVAVFLLATRKLTGRWSPGVAVLFLGYSWAWVGHFFIEQNKPASFIYPVYSLFGDFRMWFNVVTGRLAF
;
A
#
# COMPACT_ATOMS: atom_id res chain seq x y z
N GLY A 1 -66.74 -59.13 -12.06
CA GLY A 1 -66.04 -58.45 -13.18
C GLY A 1 -65.06 -59.43 -13.80
N ARG A 2 -64.63 -59.35 -15.07
CA ARG A 2 -64.03 -58.20 -15.80
C ARG A 2 -62.90 -57.55 -14.96
N ARG A 3 -61.61 -57.45 -15.33
CA ARG A 3 -60.68 -58.01 -16.38
C ARG A 3 -59.27 -58.02 -15.73
N GLY A 4 -58.18 -58.69 -16.16
CA GLY A 4 -57.86 -59.72 -17.18
C GLY A 4 -56.80 -60.69 -16.57
N GLY A 5 -55.85 -61.36 -17.26
CA GLY A 5 -55.46 -61.49 -18.67
C GLY A 5 -54.10 -60.83 -19.00
N GLY A 6 -52.99 -61.52 -19.25
CA GLY A 6 -52.66 -62.96 -19.16
C GLY A 6 -51.24 -63.27 -19.69
N GLY A 7 -50.77 -64.52 -19.51
CA GLY A 7 -49.76 -65.28 -20.28
C GLY A 7 -48.31 -64.74 -20.35
N ASP A 8 -47.26 -65.43 -19.88
CA ASP A 8 -46.76 -66.82 -20.07
C ASP A 8 -45.84 -67.03 -21.30
N ALA A 9 -44.93 -68.00 -21.14
CA ALA A 9 -44.01 -68.61 -22.12
C ALA A 9 -42.82 -67.72 -22.56
N ALA A 10 -41.58 -68.08 -22.20
CA ALA A 10 -40.66 -69.03 -22.87
C ALA A 10 -39.80 -68.27 -23.94
N GLU A 11 -38.63 -68.70 -24.43
CA GLU A 11 -37.99 -70.00 -24.68
C GLU A 11 -36.45 -69.78 -24.62
N ALA A 12 -35.63 -70.68 -24.05
CA ALA A 12 -34.87 -71.75 -24.74
C ALA A 12 -33.51 -71.37 -25.39
N VAL A 13 -32.48 -72.20 -25.08
CA VAL A 13 -31.50 -72.81 -26.03
C VAL A 13 -30.40 -71.88 -26.62
N ALA A 14 -29.14 -72.26 -26.87
CA ALA A 14 -28.39 -73.53 -26.86
C ALA A 14 -26.95 -73.30 -26.30
N ASN A 15 -26.19 -74.27 -25.75
CA ASN A 15 -25.48 -75.38 -26.41
C ASN A 15 -24.50 -74.88 -27.53
N GLY A 16 -23.24 -75.28 -27.67
CA GLY A 16 -22.38 -76.26 -26.99
C GLY A 16 -21.21 -76.60 -27.94
N GLY A 17 -20.03 -76.96 -27.45
CA GLY A 17 -18.86 -77.22 -28.32
C GLY A 17 -17.70 -77.91 -27.59
N ARG A 18 -17.11 -78.95 -28.19
CA ARG A 18 -16.18 -79.88 -27.54
C ARG A 18 -14.80 -79.93 -28.20
N LYS A 19 -13.78 -80.12 -27.34
CA LYS A 19 -12.55 -80.94 -27.52
C LYS A 19 -11.44 -80.53 -28.52
N ALA A 20 -10.22 -80.80 -28.05
CA ALA A 20 -9.02 -81.21 -28.79
C ALA A 20 -8.32 -80.18 -29.69
N ALA A 21 -7.03 -80.32 -30.06
CA ALA A 21 -5.85 -80.92 -29.40
C ALA A 21 -4.58 -80.55 -30.23
N GLN A 22 -3.39 -80.70 -29.64
CA GLN A 22 -2.08 -80.85 -30.32
C GLN A 22 -1.48 -79.70 -31.17
N ASN A 23 -0.35 -79.20 -30.67
CA ASN A 23 0.96 -79.00 -31.34
C ASN A 23 1.02 -78.67 -32.85
N GLY A 24 1.63 -77.51 -33.16
CA GLY A 24 2.21 -77.21 -34.48
C GLY A 24 3.09 -75.95 -34.43
N HIS A 25 4.31 -76.01 -34.99
CA HIS A 25 5.22 -74.86 -35.09
C HIS A 25 4.79 -73.89 -36.20
N GLY A 26 4.92 -72.57 -35.96
CA GLY A 26 4.75 -71.53 -36.99
C GLY A 26 4.96 -70.13 -36.39
N ALA A 27 5.95 -69.38 -36.89
CA ALA A 27 6.40 -68.14 -36.26
C ALA A 27 5.53 -66.92 -36.60
N ALA A 28 5.30 -66.03 -35.62
CA ALA A 28 4.89 -64.65 -35.85
C ALA A 28 5.34 -63.71 -34.70
N ASN A 29 6.23 -62.79 -35.04
CA ASN A 29 6.67 -61.55 -34.38
C ASN A 29 5.95 -61.10 -33.08
N GLY A 30 6.75 -60.89 -32.02
CA GLY A 30 6.34 -60.20 -30.79
C GLY A 30 7.55 -59.83 -29.93
N ALA A 31 8.33 -58.83 -30.35
CA ALA A 31 9.51 -58.41 -29.61
C ALA A 31 9.13 -57.77 -28.26
N ALA A 32 9.32 -58.51 -27.18
CA ALA A 32 9.16 -58.03 -25.81
C ALA A 32 10.32 -57.10 -25.42
N GLY A 33 10.30 -55.87 -25.95
CA GLY A 33 11.19 -54.80 -25.52
C GLY A 33 10.90 -54.41 -24.08
N ALA A 34 11.79 -54.77 -23.16
CA ALA A 34 11.72 -54.32 -21.78
C ALA A 34 11.81 -52.78 -21.74
N SER A 35 10.68 -52.13 -21.47
CA SER A 35 10.61 -50.67 -21.37
C SER A 35 11.36 -50.21 -20.12
N ALA A 36 12.60 -49.80 -20.30
CA ALA A 36 13.33 -49.06 -19.28
C ALA A 36 12.53 -47.80 -18.94
N SER A 37 12.10 -47.68 -17.70
CA SER A 37 11.41 -46.50 -17.20
C SER A 37 12.31 -45.28 -17.40
N LYS A 38 11.95 -44.41 -18.36
CA LYS A 38 12.55 -43.08 -18.46
C LYS A 38 12.25 -42.36 -17.16
N ALA A 39 13.25 -42.28 -16.29
CA ALA A 39 13.24 -41.36 -15.16
C ALA A 39 12.95 -39.97 -15.72
N ALA A 40 11.81 -39.41 -15.35
CA ALA A 40 11.44 -38.08 -15.79
C ALA A 40 12.48 -37.10 -15.23
N VAL A 41 13.33 -36.57 -16.10
CA VAL A 41 14.22 -35.46 -15.75
C VAL A 41 13.32 -34.36 -15.19
N PRO A 42 13.51 -33.92 -13.93
CA PRO A 42 12.69 -32.85 -13.39
C PRO A 42 12.93 -31.63 -14.26
N SER A 43 11.87 -31.19 -14.95
CA SER A 43 11.87 -29.93 -15.69
C SER A 43 12.11 -28.82 -14.68
N ALA A 44 13.37 -28.40 -14.57
CA ALA A 44 13.72 -27.18 -13.88
C ALA A 44 12.98 -26.07 -14.62
N LYS A 45 11.91 -25.54 -14.01
CA LYS A 45 11.33 -24.26 -14.42
C LYS A 45 12.51 -23.32 -14.62
N PRO A 46 12.66 -22.67 -15.79
CA PRO A 46 13.73 -21.70 -15.97
C PRO A 46 13.60 -20.72 -14.82
N ALA A 47 14.68 -20.53 -14.06
CA ALA A 47 14.71 -19.56 -12.99
C ALA A 47 14.25 -18.24 -13.61
N SER A 48 13.09 -17.75 -13.20
CA SER A 48 12.51 -16.53 -13.75
C SER A 48 13.44 -15.40 -13.32
N GLY A 49 14.41 -15.09 -14.18
CA GLY A 49 15.32 -13.99 -14.00
C GLY A 49 14.48 -12.74 -13.91
N GLY A 50 14.21 -12.31 -12.68
CA GLY A 50 13.55 -11.06 -12.36
C GLY A 50 14.47 -9.94 -12.79
N GLY A 51 14.46 -9.66 -14.09
CA GLY A 51 15.24 -8.57 -14.66
C GLY A 51 14.84 -7.27 -13.97
N TRP A 52 15.79 -6.35 -13.90
CA TRP A 52 15.63 -5.03 -13.26
C TRP A 52 14.33 -4.30 -13.68
N ALA A 53 13.80 -4.61 -14.86
CA ALA A 53 12.50 -4.19 -15.39
C ALA A 53 11.26 -4.50 -14.51
N SER A 54 11.35 -5.32 -13.46
CA SER A 54 10.21 -5.68 -12.58
C SER A 54 10.34 -5.17 -11.13
N SER A 55 11.17 -4.14 -10.89
CA SER A 55 11.29 -3.53 -9.56
C SER A 55 10.13 -2.55 -9.28
N PRO A 56 9.33 -2.74 -8.21
CA PRO A 56 8.26 -1.79 -7.85
C PRO A 56 8.77 -0.38 -7.59
N VAL A 57 10.04 -0.22 -7.19
CA VAL A 57 10.68 1.09 -7.01
C VAL A 57 10.83 1.79 -8.36
N LEU A 58 11.33 1.11 -9.39
CA LEU A 58 11.52 1.69 -10.72
C LEU A 58 10.18 2.00 -11.40
N GLU A 59 9.13 1.21 -11.11
CA GLU A 59 7.78 1.51 -11.58
C GLU A 59 7.19 2.78 -10.95
N VAL A 60 7.42 3.06 -9.66
CA VAL A 60 6.88 4.29 -9.03
C VAL A 60 7.78 5.52 -9.22
N LEU A 61 9.08 5.32 -9.46
CA LEU A 61 10.08 6.38 -9.56
C LEU A 61 9.72 7.53 -10.54
N PRO A 62 9.25 7.31 -11.78
CA PRO A 62 8.90 8.43 -12.68
C PRO A 62 7.78 9.30 -12.12
N TYR A 63 6.80 8.71 -11.42
CA TYR A 63 5.73 9.46 -10.76
C TYR A 63 6.25 10.25 -9.55
N ALA A 64 7.14 9.65 -8.76
CA ALA A 64 7.79 10.34 -7.64
C ALA A 64 8.60 11.54 -8.14
N VAL A 65 9.42 11.37 -9.17
CA VAL A 65 10.21 12.45 -9.80
C VAL A 65 9.30 13.55 -10.34
N ALA A 66 8.18 13.22 -11.00
CA ALA A 66 7.23 14.22 -11.48
C ALA A 66 6.58 15.02 -10.33
N LEU A 67 6.20 14.35 -9.24
CA LEU A 67 5.65 15.01 -8.04
C LEU A 67 6.68 15.90 -7.34
N TRP A 68 7.93 15.44 -7.20
CA TRP A 68 9.01 16.23 -6.63
C TRP A 68 9.38 17.42 -7.50
N ALA A 69 9.41 17.25 -8.83
CA ALA A 69 9.65 18.34 -9.77
C ALA A 69 8.54 19.41 -9.70
N ALA A 70 7.27 19.01 -9.62
CA ALA A 70 6.15 19.93 -9.43
C ALA A 70 6.27 20.69 -8.09
N ALA A 71 6.53 19.98 -6.99
CA ALA A 71 6.72 20.58 -5.67
C ALA A 71 7.91 21.55 -5.63
N ALA A 72 9.04 21.17 -6.23
CA ALA A 72 10.24 22.01 -6.35
C ALA A 72 10.02 23.23 -7.27
N THR A 73 9.22 23.08 -8.32
CA THR A 73 8.83 24.19 -9.21
C THR A 73 8.00 25.22 -8.45
N LEU A 74 6.99 24.78 -7.69
CA LEU A 74 6.21 25.67 -6.84
C LEU A 74 7.09 26.36 -5.79
N TRP A 75 7.99 25.62 -5.14
CA TRP A 75 8.95 26.16 -4.15
C TRP A 75 9.84 27.25 -4.78
N TYR A 76 10.43 26.96 -5.94
CA TYR A 76 11.37 27.86 -6.61
C TYR A 76 10.69 29.08 -7.24
N GLN A 77 9.47 28.94 -7.76
CA GLN A 77 8.68 30.04 -8.34
C GLN A 77 8.08 30.99 -7.28
N GLY A 78 8.52 30.91 -6.01
CA GLY A 78 8.24 31.91 -4.99
C GLY A 78 6.78 32.04 -4.57
N TRP A 79 5.95 31.03 -4.85
CA TRP A 79 4.52 31.07 -4.53
C TRP A 79 3.77 32.26 -5.19
N ASP A 80 4.23 32.80 -6.33
CA ASP A 80 3.52 33.91 -7.01
C ASP A 80 2.22 33.49 -7.73
N LEU A 81 1.89 32.20 -7.70
CA LEU A 81 0.55 31.67 -7.95
C LEU A 81 -0.34 31.67 -6.69
N ARG A 82 0.03 32.42 -5.64
CA ARG A 82 -0.74 32.61 -4.40
C ARG A 82 -2.20 32.90 -4.74
N PRO A 83 -3.17 32.11 -4.24
CA PRO A 83 -4.57 32.39 -4.48
C PRO A 83 -4.91 33.75 -3.86
N GLN A 84 -5.48 34.66 -4.67
CA GLN A 84 -5.84 36.01 -4.22
C GLN A 84 -6.91 36.01 -3.11
N GLN A 85 -7.62 34.89 -2.94
CA GLN A 85 -8.40 34.59 -1.75
C GLN A 85 -7.81 33.38 -1.01
N VAL A 86 -7.36 33.62 0.21
CA VAL A 86 -7.30 32.60 1.27
C VAL A 86 -8.66 32.52 1.96
N SER A 87 -9.05 31.33 2.45
CA SER A 87 -10.17 31.24 3.40
C SER A 87 -9.82 31.99 4.69
N ALA A 88 -10.82 32.60 5.33
CA ALA A 88 -10.66 33.21 6.65
C ALA A 88 -10.23 32.18 7.73
N ASN A 89 -10.55 30.90 7.54
CA ASN A 89 -10.15 29.80 8.40
C ASN A 89 -8.77 29.21 8.01
N LYS A 90 -8.18 29.66 6.90
CA LYS A 90 -6.91 29.17 6.35
C LYS A 90 -5.96 30.33 5.96
N PRO A 91 -5.54 31.19 6.92
CA PRO A 91 -4.87 32.47 6.64
C PRO A 91 -3.38 32.38 6.24
N TYR A 92 -2.66 31.32 6.63
CA TYR A 92 -1.25 31.10 6.31
C TYR A 92 -1.08 30.58 4.89
N ALA A 93 -0.32 31.29 4.05
CA ALA A 93 -0.10 30.95 2.65
C ALA A 93 1.07 29.97 2.43
N ASP A 94 1.98 29.88 3.41
CA ASP A 94 3.24 29.14 3.34
C ASP A 94 3.59 28.51 4.71
N PHE A 95 4.61 27.65 4.73
CA PHE A 95 4.99 26.93 5.94
C PHE A 95 5.70 27.79 6.99
N GLU A 96 6.46 28.82 6.60
CA GLU A 96 7.18 29.67 7.55
C GLU A 96 6.24 30.67 8.25
N SER A 97 5.18 31.12 7.58
CA SER A 97 4.10 31.89 8.24
C SER A 97 3.20 31.00 9.12
N PHE A 98 3.00 29.73 8.74
CA PHE A 98 2.26 28.75 9.55
C PHE A 98 3.00 28.28 10.81
N PHE A 99 4.31 28.05 10.74
CA PHE A 99 5.05 27.37 11.81
C PHE A 99 5.03 28.09 13.18
N PRO A 100 5.08 29.43 13.29
CA PRO A 100 4.89 30.13 14.56
C PRO A 100 3.53 29.85 15.21
N PHE A 101 2.44 29.80 14.43
CA PHE A 101 1.11 29.42 14.92
C PHE A 101 1.04 27.93 15.32
N TYR A 102 1.65 27.04 14.52
CA TYR A 102 1.79 25.64 14.92
C TYR A 102 2.45 25.53 16.31
N MET A 103 3.50 26.31 16.59
CA MET A 103 4.13 26.29 17.92
C MET A 103 3.25 26.84 19.05
N THR A 104 2.30 27.75 18.80
CA THR A 104 1.34 28.19 19.82
C THR A 104 0.29 27.12 20.12
N GLU A 105 -0.09 26.31 19.13
CA GLU A 105 -0.99 25.15 19.31
C GLU A 105 -0.32 23.95 20.01
N HIS A 106 0.97 24.07 20.37
CA HIS A 106 1.75 23.10 21.13
C HIS A 106 2.52 23.79 22.28
N ALA A 107 1.88 24.77 22.92
CA ALA A 107 2.46 25.53 24.03
C ALA A 107 2.66 24.67 25.28
N VAL A 108 1.84 23.64 25.52
CA VAL A 108 2.00 22.72 26.65
C VAL A 108 3.07 21.65 26.38
N GLU A 109 4.01 21.51 27.32
CA GLU A 109 5.11 20.53 27.25
C GLU A 109 4.62 19.09 27.01
N ASN A 110 3.60 18.66 27.75
CA ASN A 110 3.05 17.31 27.61
C ASN A 110 2.39 17.08 26.24
N ASN A 111 1.85 18.12 25.60
CA ASN A 111 1.38 18.02 24.22
C ASN A 111 2.56 17.78 23.27
N ARG A 112 3.62 18.61 23.34
CA ARG A 112 4.87 18.40 22.57
C ARG A 112 5.47 17.00 22.77
N ARG A 113 5.46 16.48 24.00
CA ARG A 113 5.94 15.12 24.32
C ARG A 113 5.13 14.03 23.61
N MET A 114 3.81 14.19 23.48
CA MET A 114 2.99 13.24 22.72
C MET A 114 3.35 13.27 21.22
N HIS A 115 3.49 14.45 20.63
CA HIS A 115 3.95 14.57 19.25
C HIS A 115 5.35 13.96 19.06
N LEU A 116 6.29 14.18 20.00
CA LEU A 116 7.62 13.57 19.95
C LEU A 116 7.56 12.04 19.92
N VAL A 117 6.75 11.41 20.78
CA VAL A 117 6.62 9.94 20.82
C VAL A 117 5.98 9.42 19.52
N GLY A 118 4.91 10.04 19.04
CA GLY A 118 4.27 9.68 17.77
C GLY A 118 5.24 9.75 16.58
N THR A 119 5.93 10.88 16.40
CA THR A 119 6.91 11.08 15.33
C THR A 119 8.10 10.14 15.47
N THR A 120 8.58 9.85 16.69
CA THR A 120 9.67 8.89 16.91
C THR A 120 9.27 7.48 16.48
N LEU A 121 8.04 7.04 16.79
CA LEU A 121 7.53 5.75 16.32
C LEU A 121 7.41 5.69 14.79
N VAL A 122 6.97 6.77 14.15
CA VAL A 122 6.93 6.90 12.68
C VAL A 122 8.33 6.83 12.07
N VAL A 123 9.33 7.51 12.65
CA VAL A 123 10.74 7.43 12.23
C VAL A 123 11.27 6.00 12.36
N LEU A 124 11.04 5.34 13.50
CA LEU A 124 11.49 3.94 13.72
C LEU A 124 10.85 2.95 12.74
N LEU A 125 9.55 3.07 12.46
CA LEU A 125 8.89 2.25 11.43
C LEU A 125 9.43 2.53 10.03
N THR A 126 9.71 3.80 9.71
CA THR A 126 10.26 4.21 8.42
C THR A 126 11.69 3.71 8.22
N LEU A 127 12.52 3.70 9.27
CA LEU A 127 13.86 3.08 9.25
C LEU A 127 13.77 1.55 9.08
N ARG A 128 12.76 0.90 9.66
CA ARG A 128 12.53 -0.55 9.51
C ARG A 128 12.00 -0.93 8.13
N GLU A 129 11.24 -0.06 7.46
CA GLU A 129 10.67 -0.27 6.14
C GLU A 129 10.96 0.95 5.23
N PRO A 130 12.20 1.13 4.73
CA PRO A 130 12.66 2.37 4.08
C PRO A 130 11.91 2.72 2.78
N ALA A 131 11.19 1.78 2.19
CA ALA A 131 10.24 2.05 1.11
C ALA A 131 9.17 3.10 1.50
N LEU A 132 8.87 3.23 2.79
CA LEU A 132 7.95 4.25 3.32
C LEU A 132 8.47 5.67 3.14
N ILE A 133 9.80 5.89 3.03
CA ILE A 133 10.36 7.22 2.72
C ILE A 133 9.87 7.69 1.35
N LEU A 134 9.97 6.82 0.34
CA LEU A 134 9.51 7.12 -1.01
C LEU A 134 7.99 7.35 -1.03
N ALA A 135 7.21 6.44 -0.43
CA ALA A 135 5.76 6.59 -0.33
C ALA A 135 5.33 7.89 0.39
N ALA A 136 5.97 8.22 1.53
CA ALA A 136 5.66 9.42 2.32
C ALA A 136 6.02 10.70 1.55
N SER A 137 7.17 10.72 0.86
CA SER A 137 7.56 11.86 0.02
C SER A 137 6.56 12.10 -1.12
N MET A 138 6.05 11.05 -1.77
CA MET A 138 5.01 11.18 -2.81
C MET A 138 3.71 11.74 -2.24
N GLY A 139 3.25 11.23 -1.10
CA GLY A 139 2.06 11.75 -0.41
C GLY A 139 2.23 13.21 0.01
N ALA A 140 3.36 13.56 0.62
CA ALA A 140 3.68 14.92 1.05
C ALA A 140 3.77 15.90 -0.13
N SER A 141 4.42 15.52 -1.24
CA SER A 141 4.48 16.37 -2.43
C SER A 141 3.10 16.58 -3.07
N VAL A 142 2.22 15.58 -3.07
CA VAL A 142 0.82 15.77 -3.52
C VAL A 142 0.09 16.78 -2.63
N GLY A 143 0.22 16.67 -1.30
CA GLY A 143 -0.35 17.66 -0.37
C GLY A 143 0.19 19.06 -0.65
N TYR A 144 1.51 19.19 -0.75
CA TYR A 144 2.19 20.46 -0.99
C TYR A 144 1.78 21.14 -2.30
N CYS A 145 1.61 20.36 -3.39
CA CYS A 145 1.13 20.85 -4.67
C CYS A 145 -0.36 21.23 -4.67
N LEU A 146 -1.19 20.56 -3.85
CA LEU A 146 -2.63 20.82 -3.75
C LEU A 146 -2.97 22.00 -2.82
N THR A 147 -2.20 22.24 -1.76
CA THR A 147 -2.43 23.32 -0.80
C THR A 147 -2.65 24.71 -1.42
N PRO A 148 -1.86 25.22 -2.40
CA PRO A 148 -2.14 26.51 -3.02
C PRO A 148 -3.42 26.51 -3.89
N LEU A 149 -3.82 25.37 -4.45
CA LEU A 149 -5.04 25.24 -5.25
C LEU A 149 -6.31 25.18 -4.40
N LEU A 150 -6.19 24.73 -3.16
CA LEU A 150 -7.30 24.46 -2.25
C LEU A 150 -7.36 25.42 -1.05
N MET A 151 -6.52 26.44 -1.00
CA MET A 151 -6.45 27.45 0.08
C MET A 151 -7.76 28.26 0.26
N GLY A 152 -8.62 28.32 -0.77
CA GLY A 152 -9.95 28.92 -0.69
C GLY A 152 -10.98 28.08 0.07
N LEU A 153 -10.67 26.83 0.41
CA LEU A 153 -11.52 25.97 1.23
C LEU A 153 -11.24 26.18 2.72
N ASP A 154 -12.29 26.15 3.54
CA ASP A 154 -12.20 26.24 5.01
C ASP A 154 -11.55 25.02 5.68
N THR A 155 -11.26 23.95 4.93
CA THR A 155 -10.69 22.71 5.48
C THR A 155 -9.63 22.13 4.55
N GLY A 156 -8.64 21.46 5.13
CA GLY A 156 -7.65 20.67 4.42
C GLY A 156 -8.12 19.25 4.08
N ALA A 157 -9.41 18.93 4.21
CA ALA A 157 -9.90 17.55 4.09
C ALA A 157 -9.55 16.91 2.72
N VAL A 158 -9.71 17.67 1.63
CA VAL A 158 -9.39 17.20 0.27
C VAL A 158 -7.88 16.97 0.09
N GLU A 159 -7.05 17.89 0.59
CA GLU A 159 -5.58 17.77 0.59
C GLU A 159 -5.15 16.51 1.36
N GLY A 160 -5.64 16.36 2.60
CA GLY A 160 -5.29 15.26 3.49
C GLY A 160 -5.72 13.90 2.96
N LEU A 161 -6.92 13.80 2.38
CA LEU A 161 -7.40 12.57 1.73
C LEU A 161 -6.54 12.21 0.51
N ALA A 162 -6.15 13.19 -0.32
CA ALA A 162 -5.27 12.96 -1.46
C ALA A 162 -3.87 12.50 -1.03
N MET A 163 -3.27 13.16 -0.03
CA MET A 163 -1.99 12.76 0.58
C MET A 163 -2.03 11.31 1.08
N VAL A 164 -3.04 10.98 1.89
CA VAL A 164 -3.21 9.65 2.50
C VAL A 164 -3.45 8.58 1.44
N ALA A 165 -4.30 8.85 0.44
CA ALA A 165 -4.56 7.92 -0.64
C ALA A 165 -3.29 7.60 -1.44
N VAL A 166 -2.52 8.62 -1.84
CA VAL A 166 -1.26 8.45 -2.57
C VAL A 166 -0.21 7.73 -1.72
N PHE A 167 -0.06 8.10 -0.45
CA PHE A 167 0.84 7.42 0.49
C PHE A 167 0.51 5.92 0.64
N LEU A 168 -0.76 5.58 0.85
CA LEU A 168 -1.19 4.19 1.03
C LEU A 168 -1.08 3.38 -0.26
N LEU A 169 -1.43 3.95 -1.42
CA LEU A 169 -1.25 3.31 -2.73
C LEU A 169 0.22 3.06 -3.07
N ALA A 170 1.08 4.05 -2.85
CA ALA A 170 2.53 3.90 -3.02
C ALA A 170 3.10 2.84 -2.05
N THR A 171 2.67 2.85 -0.79
CA THR A 171 3.03 1.81 0.19
C THR A 171 2.62 0.42 -0.27
N ARG A 172 1.38 0.25 -0.76
CA ARG A 172 0.88 -1.04 -1.25
C ARG A 172 1.62 -1.52 -2.49
N LYS A 173 2.03 -0.60 -3.38
CA LYS A 173 2.80 -0.91 -4.59
C LYS A 173 4.24 -1.32 -4.24
N LEU A 174 4.90 -0.57 -3.36
CA LEU A 174 6.30 -0.76 -2.98
C LEU A 174 6.54 -1.96 -2.05
N THR A 175 5.69 -2.17 -1.04
CA THR A 175 5.89 -3.20 0.00
C THR A 175 5.04 -4.45 -0.21
N GLY A 176 4.12 -4.43 -1.19
CA GLY A 176 3.08 -5.46 -1.36
C GLY A 176 1.98 -5.45 -0.28
N ARG A 177 2.09 -4.61 0.75
CA ARG A 177 1.27 -4.65 1.98
C ARG A 177 0.67 -3.27 2.28
N TRP A 178 -0.52 -3.24 2.88
CA TRP A 178 -1.08 -1.99 3.43
C TRP A 178 -0.60 -1.71 4.86
N SER A 179 -0.26 -2.76 5.62
CA SER A 179 -0.02 -2.67 7.06
C SER A 179 1.05 -1.67 7.50
N PRO A 180 2.20 -1.48 6.82
CA PRO A 180 3.21 -0.53 7.30
C PRO A 180 2.75 0.92 7.18
N GLY A 181 2.03 1.26 6.10
CA GLY A 181 1.49 2.61 5.90
C GLY A 181 0.33 2.91 6.84
N VAL A 182 -0.59 1.96 7.03
CA VAL A 182 -1.67 2.09 8.03
C VAL A 182 -1.10 2.25 9.44
N ALA A 183 -0.04 1.51 9.79
CA ALA A 183 0.63 1.66 11.09
C ALA A 183 1.28 3.03 11.27
N VAL A 184 1.94 3.59 10.25
CA VAL A 184 2.49 4.96 10.29
C VAL A 184 1.41 6.00 10.52
N LEU A 185 0.28 5.94 9.78
CA LEU A 185 -0.84 6.86 9.99
C LEU A 185 -1.41 6.72 11.40
N PHE A 186 -1.67 5.48 11.84
CA PHE A 186 -2.27 5.23 13.14
C PHE A 186 -1.39 5.72 14.29
N LEU A 187 -0.09 5.39 14.30
CA LEU A 187 0.80 5.78 15.39
C LEU A 187 1.10 7.28 15.42
N GLY A 188 1.30 7.91 14.26
CA GLY A 188 1.51 9.36 14.17
C GLY A 188 0.29 10.14 14.65
N TYR A 189 -0.87 9.91 14.04
CA TYR A 189 -2.08 10.67 14.37
C TYR A 189 -2.64 10.35 15.75
N SER A 190 -2.58 9.10 16.22
CA SER A 190 -3.18 8.77 17.53
C SER A 190 -2.47 9.48 18.68
N TRP A 191 -1.14 9.55 18.67
CA TRP A 191 -0.41 10.24 19.74
C TRP A 191 -0.56 11.77 19.63
N ALA A 192 -0.47 12.33 18.42
CA ALA A 192 -0.71 13.76 18.18
C ALA A 192 -2.12 14.20 18.64
N TRP A 193 -3.16 13.46 18.25
CA TRP A 193 -4.54 13.77 18.63
C TRP A 193 -4.81 13.58 20.13
N VAL A 194 -4.12 12.66 20.80
CA VAL A 194 -4.20 12.56 22.27
C VAL A 194 -3.66 13.84 22.94
N GLY A 195 -2.57 14.40 22.43
CA GLY A 195 -2.04 15.69 22.88
C GLY A 195 -3.05 16.83 22.69
N HIS A 196 -3.50 17.06 21.45
CA HIS A 196 -4.45 18.11 21.13
C HIS A 196 -5.79 18.00 21.89
N PHE A 197 -6.45 16.83 21.90
CA PHE A 197 -7.82 16.74 22.44
C PHE A 197 -7.88 16.63 23.97
N PHE A 198 -6.89 16.03 24.62
CA PHE A 198 -6.94 15.76 26.07
C PHE A 198 -6.01 16.66 26.89
N ILE A 199 -4.94 17.22 26.30
CA ILE A 199 -3.94 18.03 27.01
C ILE A 199 -4.11 19.52 26.68
N GLU A 200 -4.03 19.90 25.41
CA GLU A 200 -4.11 21.30 24.95
C GLU A 200 -5.58 21.76 24.75
N GLN A 201 -6.50 20.81 24.57
CA GLN A 201 -7.95 21.01 24.34
C GLN A 201 -8.28 21.87 23.10
N ASN A 202 -7.42 21.85 22.09
CA ASN A 202 -7.58 22.54 20.82
C ASN A 202 -7.97 21.58 19.66
N LYS A 203 -8.25 22.17 18.49
CA LYS A 203 -8.51 21.40 17.26
C LYS A 203 -7.20 21.22 16.49
N PRO A 204 -6.74 19.99 16.21
CA PRO A 204 -5.51 19.75 15.46
C PRO A 204 -5.43 20.54 14.16
N ALA A 205 -4.34 21.28 13.95
CA ALA A 205 -4.10 22.04 12.72
C ALA A 205 -4.12 21.16 11.46
N SER A 206 -3.88 19.86 11.59
CA SER A 206 -3.95 18.85 10.51
C SER A 206 -5.30 18.79 9.78
N PHE A 207 -6.40 19.28 10.38
CA PHE A 207 -7.70 19.37 9.68
C PHE A 207 -7.80 20.56 8.72
N ILE A 208 -6.92 21.56 8.85
CA ILE A 208 -6.87 22.78 8.04
C ILE A 208 -5.65 22.76 7.10
N TYR A 209 -4.49 22.34 7.63
CA TYR A 209 -3.21 22.27 6.92
C TYR A 209 -2.54 20.90 7.10
N PRO A 210 -2.95 19.85 6.38
CA PRO A 210 -2.45 18.50 6.62
C PRO A 210 -0.96 18.34 6.32
N VAL A 211 -0.46 18.98 5.25
CA VAL A 211 0.97 18.91 4.88
C VAL A 211 1.85 19.78 5.77
N TYR A 212 1.39 20.98 6.15
CA TYR A 212 2.16 21.84 7.04
C TYR A 212 2.17 21.33 8.48
N SER A 213 1.10 20.71 8.98
CA SER A 213 1.12 20.09 10.31
C SER A 213 2.09 18.91 10.36
N LEU A 214 2.11 18.06 9.33
CA LEU A 214 3.08 16.98 9.18
C LEU A 214 4.53 17.51 9.18
N PHE A 215 4.80 18.57 8.43
CA PHE A 215 6.12 19.23 8.44
C PHE A 215 6.42 19.91 9.79
N GLY A 216 5.41 20.42 10.48
CA GLY A 216 5.49 20.96 11.85
C GLY A 216 5.96 19.90 12.84
N ASP A 217 5.34 18.71 12.82
CA ASP A 217 5.71 17.57 13.67
C ASP A 217 7.18 17.18 13.47
N PHE A 218 7.63 17.05 12.22
CA PHE A 218 9.03 16.74 11.92
C PHE A 218 9.99 17.87 12.28
N ARG A 219 9.63 19.15 12.08
CA ARG A 219 10.47 20.30 12.45
C ARG A 219 10.58 20.45 13.97
N MET A 220 9.50 20.24 14.71
CA MET A 220 9.50 20.22 16.17
C MET A 220 10.32 19.04 16.70
N TRP A 221 10.09 17.82 16.19
CA TRP A 221 10.88 16.64 16.55
C TRP A 221 12.37 16.86 16.30
N PHE A 222 12.74 17.41 15.13
CA PHE A 222 14.12 17.76 14.79
C PHE A 222 14.71 18.79 15.76
N ASN A 223 13.97 19.85 16.08
CA ASN A 223 14.43 20.87 17.02
C ASN A 223 14.65 20.31 18.43
N VAL A 224 13.82 19.37 18.89
CA VAL A 224 14.01 18.67 20.17
C VAL A 224 15.26 17.79 20.14
N VAL A 225 15.40 16.89 19.15
CA VAL A 225 16.54 15.95 19.12
C VAL A 225 17.88 16.63 18.85
N THR A 226 17.87 17.86 18.31
CA THR A 226 19.07 18.71 18.14
C THR A 226 19.28 19.72 19.27
N GLY A 227 18.47 19.71 20.32
CA GLY A 227 18.60 20.61 21.47
C GLY A 227 18.26 22.08 21.19
N ARG A 228 17.62 22.39 20.05
CA ARG A 228 17.15 23.74 19.67
C ARG A 228 15.83 24.12 20.33
N LEU A 229 15.07 23.13 20.80
CA LEU A 229 13.85 23.31 21.57
C LEU A 229 13.96 22.46 22.85
N ALA A 230 14.00 23.14 24.00
CA ALA A 230 13.84 22.48 25.29
C ALA A 230 12.36 22.14 25.54
N PHE A 231 12.14 21.20 26.46
CA PHE A 231 10.81 20.86 26.94
C PHE A 231 10.37 21.81 28.05
#